data_AF-A0AA43RRX6-F1
#
_entry.id   AF-A0AA43RRX6-F1
#
_cell.length_a   1.000
_cell.length_b   1.000
_cell.length_c   1.000
_cell.angle_alpha   90.00
_cell.angle_beta   90.00
_cell.angle_gamma   90.00
#
_symmetry.space_group_name_H-M   'P 1'
#
loop_
_entity.id
_entity.type
_entity.pdbx_description
1 polymer ?
#
loop_
_entity_poly.entity_id
_entity_poly.type
_entity_poly.pdbx_seq_one_letter_code
_entity_poly.pdbx_strand_id
1 'polypeptide(L)'
;MNKATHIRRNMMLKEMDIRWLPNGKRNIFSVKFVDKSGKLRYIPQAYMRGLPYSVQDARQRGIQPCDCKGNAEGHVYPAGIDMIIMYNNMEVDL
;
A
#
# COMPACT_ATOMS: atom_id res chain seq x y z
N MET A 1 25.02 2.60 0.67
CA MET A 1 23.96 2.98 1.62
C MET A 1 23.24 1.71 2.06
N ASN A 2 23.30 1.34 3.34
CA ASN A 2 22.44 0.28 3.86
C ASN A 2 21.00 0.76 3.80
N LYS A 3 20.20 0.22 2.88
CA LYS A 3 18.76 0.43 2.89
C LYS A 3 18.16 -0.38 4.03
N ALA A 4 17.19 0.20 4.74
CA ALA A 4 16.41 -0.54 5.71
C ALA A 4 15.79 -1.77 5.03
N THR A 5 15.86 -2.92 5.70
CA THR A 5 15.29 -4.19 5.19
C THR A 5 13.94 -4.51 5.80
N HIS A 6 13.59 -3.86 6.93
CA HIS A 6 12.36 -4.09 7.68
C HIS A 6 11.67 -2.74 8.02
N ILE A 7 10.34 -2.77 8.14
CA ILE A 7 9.53 -1.63 8.55
C ILE A 7 8.44 -2.10 9.54
N ARG A 8 8.32 -1.39 10.67
CA ARG A 8 7.20 -1.64 11.59
C ARG A 8 5.87 -1.30 10.92
N ARG A 9 4.85 -2.14 11.08
CA ARG A 9 3.50 -1.92 10.52
C ARG A 9 2.97 -0.51 10.77
N ASN A 10 3.14 0.03 11.98
CA ASN A 10 2.64 1.37 12.30
C ASN A 10 3.32 2.49 11.48
N MET A 11 4.59 2.35 11.13
CA MET A 11 5.33 3.29 10.28
C MET A 11 4.89 3.14 8.82
N MET A 12 4.76 1.89 8.34
CA MET A 12 4.20 1.60 7.02
C MET A 12 2.82 2.26 6.84
N LEU A 13 1.92 2.08 7.81
CA LEU A 13 0.57 2.64 7.74
C LEU A 13 0.58 4.17 7.72
N LYS A 14 1.44 4.81 8.52
CA LYS A 14 1.61 6.27 8.49
C LYS A 14 2.06 6.75 7.11
N GLU A 15 2.99 6.05 6.47
CA GLU A 15 3.48 6.41 5.13
C GLU A 15 2.41 6.17 4.06
N MET A 16 1.71 5.03 4.10
CA MET A 16 0.61 4.70 3.19
C MET A 16 -0.53 5.71 3.26
N ASP A 17 -0.85 6.23 4.45
CA ASP A 17 -1.96 7.17 4.63
C ASP A 17 -1.66 8.59 4.07
N ILE A 18 -0.40 8.88 3.72
CA ILE A 18 -0.02 10.08 2.96
C ILE A 18 -0.53 9.92 1.52
N ARG A 19 -1.60 10.64 1.16
CA ARG A 19 -2.20 10.55 -0.19
C ARG A 19 -1.50 11.41 -1.24
N TRP A 20 -0.93 12.52 -0.79
CA TRP A 20 -0.30 13.55 -1.60
C TRP A 20 0.97 14.03 -0.90
N LEU A 21 2.04 14.14 -1.66
CA LEU A 21 3.29 14.74 -1.23
C LEU A 21 3.18 16.27 -1.30
N PRO A 22 4.05 17.02 -0.60
CA PRO A 22 4.04 18.49 -0.63
C PRO A 22 4.17 19.10 -2.04
N ASN A 23 4.76 18.36 -2.98
CA ASN A 23 4.90 18.76 -4.38
C ASN A 23 3.64 18.50 -5.24
N GLY A 24 2.52 18.12 -4.63
CA GLY A 24 1.26 17.83 -5.31
C GLY A 24 1.20 16.48 -6.02
N LYS A 25 2.26 15.66 -5.98
CA LYS A 25 2.25 14.31 -6.55
C LYS A 25 1.64 13.30 -5.58
N ARG A 26 1.11 12.19 -6.11
CA ARG A 26 0.71 11.04 -5.28
C ARG A 26 1.92 10.47 -4.55
N ASN A 27 1.73 9.99 -3.33
CA ASN A 27 2.72 9.14 -2.68
C ASN A 27 2.64 7.74 -3.32
N ILE A 28 3.60 7.42 -4.20
CA ILE A 28 3.65 6.14 -4.90
C ILE A 28 4.55 5.20 -4.11
N PHE A 29 4.06 3.99 -3.89
CA PHE A 29 4.77 2.92 -3.20
C PHE A 29 4.62 1.59 -3.92
N SER A 30 5.53 0.65 -3.61
CA SER A 30 5.39 -0.75 -3.98
C SER A 30 4.91 -1.57 -2.78
N VAL A 31 4.11 -2.59 -3.03
CA VAL A 31 3.48 -3.37 -1.97
C VAL A 31 3.29 -4.82 -2.37
N LYS A 32 3.53 -5.74 -1.43
CA LYS A 32 3.18 -7.15 -1.57
C LYS A 32 2.26 -7.55 -0.42
N PHE A 33 1.14 -8.18 -0.74
CA PHE A 33 0.15 -8.61 0.24
C PHE A 33 -0.60 -9.85 -0.22
N VAL A 34 -1.22 -10.54 0.72
CA VAL A 34 -2.16 -11.64 0.44
C VAL A 34 -3.58 -11.09 0.43
N ASP A 35 -4.33 -11.31 -0.64
CA ASP A 35 -5.72 -10.86 -0.73
C ASP A 35 -6.69 -11.79 0.03
N LYS A 36 -7.97 -11.41 0.07
CA LYS A 36 -9.02 -12.19 0.76
C LYS A 36 -9.23 -13.59 0.16
N SER A 37 -8.78 -13.84 -1.07
CA SER A 37 -8.84 -15.17 -1.70
C SER A 37 -7.61 -16.04 -1.39
N GLY A 38 -6.65 -15.51 -0.62
CA GLY A 38 -5.38 -16.19 -0.34
C GLY A 38 -4.33 -16.00 -1.44
N LYS A 39 -4.58 -15.16 -2.46
CA LYS A 39 -3.65 -14.95 -3.55
C LYS A 39 -2.61 -13.89 -3.17
N LEU A 40 -1.34 -14.24 -3.35
CA LEU A 40 -0.24 -13.30 -3.24
C LEU A 40 -0.28 -12.30 -4.40
N ARG A 41 -0.30 -11.02 -4.07
CA ARG A 41 -0.25 -9.91 -5.04
C ARG A 41 0.98 -9.08 -4.78
N TYR A 42 1.71 -8.80 -5.85
CA TYR A 42 2.74 -7.78 -5.86
C TYR A 42 2.31 -6.66 -6.80
N ILE A 43 2.28 -5.43 -6.28
CA ILE A 43 1.95 -4.24 -7.05
C ILE A 43 3.18 -3.31 -6.98
N PRO A 44 3.90 -3.12 -8.10
CA PRO A 44 5.16 -2.38 -8.10
C PRO A 44 4.96 -0.86 -7.97
N GLN A 45 3.82 -0.34 -8.40
CA GLN A 45 3.47 1.08 -8.31
C GLN A 45 2.00 1.21 -7.94
N ALA A 46 1.74 1.78 -6.78
CA ALA A 46 0.40 2.06 -6.29
C ALA A 46 0.36 3.30 -5.42
N TYR A 47 -0.84 3.84 -5.23
CA TYR A 47 -1.11 4.86 -4.23
C TYR A 47 -2.34 4.51 -3.41
N MET A 48 -2.46 5.16 -2.26
CA MET A 48 -3.58 4.94 -1.35
C MET A 48 -4.87 5.56 -1.88
N ARG A 49 -5.92 4.75 -1.97
CA ARG A 49 -7.27 5.15 -2.37
C ARG A 49 -8.30 4.71 -1.33
N GLY A 50 -9.38 5.48 -1.22
CA GLY A 50 -10.51 5.11 -0.37
C GLY A 50 -11.21 3.86 -0.87
N LEU A 51 -11.88 3.17 0.05
CA LEU A 51 -12.82 2.07 -0.25
C LEU A 51 -14.24 2.58 0.04
N PRO A 52 -15.29 1.96 -0.55
CA PRO A 52 -16.68 2.40 -0.34
C PRO A 52 -17.22 2.12 1.07
N TYR A 53 -16.39 1.59 1.96
CA TYR A 53 -16.71 1.25 3.35
C TYR A 53 -15.64 1.78 4.30
N SER A 54 -15.95 1.81 5.60
CA SER A 54 -15.01 2.22 6.65
C SER A 54 -13.78 1.31 6.66
N VAL A 55 -12.65 1.88 6.25
CA VAL A 55 -11.35 1.18 6.19
C VAL A 55 -10.74 0.95 7.57
N GLN A 56 -11.12 1.78 8.55
CA GLN A 56 -10.67 1.68 9.93
C GLN A 56 -11.29 0.45 10.61
N ASP A 57 -12.60 0.31 10.51
CA ASP A 57 -13.34 -0.82 11.11
C ASP A 57 -12.98 -2.14 10.41
N ALA A 58 -12.76 -2.11 9.09
CA ALA A 58 -12.39 -3.27 8.30
C ALA A 58 -10.89 -3.63 8.37
N ARG A 59 -10.06 -2.85 9.09
CA ARG A 59 -8.59 -2.97 9.15
C ARG A 59 -7.97 -3.14 7.75
N GLN A 60 -8.44 -2.35 6.79
CA GLN A 60 -8.06 -2.45 5.38
C GLN A 60 -7.49 -1.14 4.85
N ARG A 61 -6.80 -1.23 3.72
CA ARG A 61 -6.36 -0.10 2.91
C ARG A 61 -6.69 -0.37 1.45
N GLY A 62 -7.19 0.65 0.76
CA GLY A 62 -7.47 0.56 -0.68
C GLY A 62 -6.20 0.89 -1.45
N ILE A 63 -5.71 -0.07 -2.23
CA ILE A 63 -4.48 0.06 -3.00
C ILE A 63 -4.88 0.21 -4.47
N GLN A 64 -4.65 1.40 -5.05
CA GLN A 64 -4.89 1.65 -6.47
C GLN A 64 -3.57 1.48 -7.23
N PRO A 65 -3.44 0.46 -8.09
CA PRO A 65 -2.31 0.40 -9.02
C PRO A 65 -2.28 1.63 -9.93
N CYS A 66 -1.10 2.02 -10.36
CA CYS A 66 -0.94 3.15 -11.26
C CYS A 66 0.23 2.97 -12.25
N ASP A 67 0.14 3.71 -13.36
CA ASP A 67 1.20 3.81 -14.35
C ASP A 67 2.39 4.65 -13.81
N CYS A 68 3.44 4.78 -14.64
CA CYS A 68 4.62 5.59 -14.32
C CYS A 68 4.36 7.09 -14.13
N LYS A 69 3.18 7.59 -14.49
CA LYS A 69 2.75 8.99 -14.32
C LYS A 69 1.81 9.15 -13.12
N GLY A 70 1.45 8.06 -12.44
CA GLY A 70 0.50 8.06 -11.32
C GLY A 70 -0.97 8.02 -11.76
N ASN A 71 -1.26 7.73 -13.03
CA ASN A 71 -2.63 7.50 -13.49
C ASN A 71 -3.11 6.13 -13.03
N ALA A 72 -4.38 6.02 -12.62
CA ALA A 72 -4.94 4.77 -12.13
C ALA A 72 -4.94 3.67 -13.20
N GLU A 73 -4.53 2.47 -12.79
CA GLU A 73 -4.61 1.25 -13.59
C GLU A 73 -5.42 0.19 -12.83
N GLY A 74 -6.33 -0.48 -13.52
CA GLY A 74 -7.14 -1.56 -12.96
C GLY A 74 -8.02 -1.15 -11.77
N HIS A 75 -8.46 -2.17 -11.02
CA HIS A 75 -9.34 -2.00 -9.87
C HIS A 75 -8.55 -1.74 -8.57
N VAL A 76 -9.18 -1.04 -7.64
CA VAL A 76 -8.66 -0.88 -6.28
C VAL A 76 -8.68 -2.22 -5.57
N TYR A 77 -7.55 -2.61 -4.97
CA TYR A 77 -7.45 -3.80 -4.15
C TYR A 77 -7.65 -3.46 -2.67
N PRO A 78 -8.61 -4.10 -1.98
CA PRO A 78 -8.68 -4.02 -0.53
C PRO A 78 -7.63 -4.95 0.09
N ALA A 79 -6.61 -4.38 0.73
CA ALA A 79 -5.59 -5.12 1.44
C ALA A 79 -5.84 -5.04 2.95
N GLY A 80 -5.90 -6.19 3.63
CA GLY A 80 -5.88 -6.23 5.09
C GLY A 80 -4.51 -5.78 5.59
N ILE A 81 -4.46 -4.87 6.57
CA ILE A 81 -3.19 -4.28 7.05
C ILE A 81 -2.25 -5.32 7.64
N ASP A 82 -2.80 -6.44 8.15
CA ASP A 82 -2.05 -7.56 8.71
C ASP A 82 -1.59 -8.56 7.63
N MET A 83 -2.08 -8.41 6.39
CA MET A 83 -1.74 -9.26 5.25
C MET A 83 -0.72 -8.60 4.31
N ILE A 84 -0.28 -7.39 4.63
CA ILE A 84 0.80 -6.70 3.90
C ILE A 84 2.13 -7.21 4.44
N ILE A 85 2.90 -7.88 3.58
CA ILE A 85 4.14 -8.56 3.97
C ILE A 85 5.39 -7.80 3.49
N MET A 86 5.26 -6.97 2.45
CA MET A 86 6.34 -6.08 2.02
C MET A 86 5.80 -4.72 1.61
N TYR A 87 6.58 -3.68 1.92
CA TYR A 87 6.32 -2.30 1.55
C TYR A 87 7.62 -1.61 1.13
N ASN A 88 7.68 -1.05 -0.08
CA ASN A 88 8.90 -0.41 -0.61
C ASN A 88 10.16 -1.28 -0.50
N ASN A 89 10.01 -2.58 -0.81
CA ASN A 89 11.04 -3.63 -0.67
C ASN A 89 11.57 -3.86 0.76
N MET A 90 10.84 -3.40 1.77
CA MET A 90 11.08 -3.72 3.18
C MET A 90 10.08 -4.77 3.63
N GLU A 91 10.52 -5.77 4.40
CA GLU A 91 9.64 -6.70 5.11
C GLU A 91 8.86 -5.96 6.20
N VAL A 92 7.58 -6.31 6.38
CA VAL A 92 6.73 -5.65 7.37
C VAL A 92 6.76 -6.43 8.67
N ASP A 93 7.19 -5.79 9.75
CA ASP A 93 7.10 -6.36 11.09
C ASP A 93 5.63 -6.25 11.58
N LEU A 94 4.98 -7.40 11.67
CA LEU A 94 3.60 -7.58 12.14
C LEU A 94 3.48 -7.53 13.68
#